data_AF-A0A0P9V4W0-F1
#
_entry.id   AF-A0A0P9V4W0-F1
#
_cell.length_a   1.000
_cell.length_b   1.000
_cell.length_c   1.000
_cell.angle_alpha   90.00
_cell.angle_beta   90.00
_cell.angle_gamma   90.00
#
_symmetry.space_group_name_H-M   'P 1'
#
loop_
_entity.id
_entity.type
_entity.pdbx_description
1 polymer ?
#
loop_
_entity_poly.entity_id
_entity_poly.type
_entity_poly.pdbx_seq_one_letter_code
_entity_poly.pdbx_strand_id
1 'polypeptide(L)'
;MNETDTEVPGDWLPIREVARQTGVNAVTLRAWERRYGLIVPHRTAKGHRLYSDEHVQRVMKILTWLNRGVSVSQVKGLIDDNRQDALPPTNDWDALRQTLLVAIGELAERRVDDVFNQAMSLYPPRTLCEQLLLPLLAELEQRWQGKFGAQLERTFFYSWLRSKFGARIYHNNRQLNGSPLLLVNQSDLPLEPHLWLAAWL
;
A
#
# COMPACT_ATOMS: atom_id res chain seq x y z
N MET A 1 -0.48 -27.26 -40.21
CA MET A 1 0.15 -28.04 -39.13
C MET A 1 -0.52 -27.59 -37.85
N ASN A 2 -1.45 -28.42 -37.36
CA ASN A 2 -2.36 -28.14 -36.24
C ASN A 2 -1.63 -28.33 -34.91
N GLU A 3 -1.74 -27.38 -33.98
CA GLU A 3 -1.70 -27.66 -32.53
C GLU A 3 -2.69 -26.73 -31.81
N THR A 4 -3.92 -27.23 -31.69
CA THR A 4 -4.89 -27.01 -30.60
C THR A 4 -4.75 -25.72 -29.78
N ASP A 5 -5.46 -24.68 -30.21
CA ASP A 5 -6.11 -23.74 -29.28
C ASP A 5 -7.02 -24.58 -28.38
N THR A 6 -6.53 -24.88 -27.18
CA THR A 6 -7.39 -25.38 -26.11
C THR A 6 -8.17 -24.16 -25.64
N GLU A 7 -9.39 -24.01 -26.14
CA GLU A 7 -10.41 -23.15 -25.53
C GLU A 7 -10.49 -23.50 -24.04
N VAL A 8 -9.91 -22.65 -23.20
CA VAL A 8 -10.03 -22.78 -21.75
C VAL A 8 -11.36 -22.11 -21.37
N PRO A 9 -12.36 -22.84 -20.85
CA PRO A 9 -13.62 -22.24 -20.41
C PRO A 9 -13.35 -21.49 -19.10
N GLY A 10 -13.34 -20.15 -19.16
CA GLY A 10 -13.19 -19.25 -18.02
C GLY A 10 -12.45 -17.98 -18.44
N ASP A 11 -13.04 -16.81 -18.20
CA ASP A 11 -12.45 -15.52 -18.57
C ASP A 11 -11.14 -15.27 -17.80
N TRP A 12 -10.01 -15.56 -18.44
CA TRP A 12 -8.69 -15.30 -17.90
C TRP A 12 -8.29 -13.84 -18.09
N LEU A 13 -7.95 -13.18 -16.98
CA LEU A 13 -7.59 -11.77 -16.94
C LEU A 13 -6.07 -11.58 -16.85
N PRO A 14 -5.48 -10.63 -17.60
CA PRO A 14 -4.11 -10.20 -17.37
C PRO A 14 -3.98 -9.40 -16.07
N ILE A 15 -2.78 -9.33 -15.48
CA ILE A 15 -2.55 -8.62 -14.20
C ILE A 15 -3.03 -7.16 -14.18
N ARG A 16 -2.98 -6.47 -15.33
CA ARG A 16 -3.45 -5.08 -15.44
C ARG A 16 -4.95 -4.97 -15.22
N GLU A 17 -5.70 -5.96 -15.69
CA GLU A 17 -7.15 -5.99 -15.55
C GLU A 17 -7.56 -6.34 -14.12
N VAL A 18 -6.88 -7.30 -13.49
CA VAL A 18 -7.05 -7.56 -12.05
C VAL A 18 -6.73 -6.31 -11.22
N ALA A 19 -5.65 -5.60 -11.55
CA ALA A 19 -5.29 -4.36 -10.86
C ALA A 19 -6.37 -3.28 -11.01
N ARG A 20 -6.97 -3.17 -12.21
CA ARG A 20 -8.07 -2.24 -12.48
C ARG A 20 -9.32 -2.59 -11.69
N GLN A 21 -9.69 -3.87 -11.62
CA GLN A 21 -10.90 -4.33 -10.93
C GLN A 21 -10.77 -4.25 -9.40
N THR A 22 -9.60 -4.54 -8.86
CA THR A 22 -9.37 -4.63 -7.40
C THR A 22 -8.82 -3.35 -6.78
N GLY A 23 -8.30 -2.42 -7.59
CA GLY A 23 -7.57 -1.25 -7.12
C GLY A 23 -6.17 -1.57 -6.56
N VAL A 24 -5.74 -2.84 -6.58
CA VAL A 24 -4.41 -3.25 -6.13
C VAL A 24 -3.43 -3.14 -7.28
N ASN A 25 -2.37 -2.36 -7.10
CA ASN A 25 -1.38 -2.18 -8.17
C ASN A 25 -0.70 -3.52 -8.54
N ALA A 26 -0.27 -3.64 -9.80
CA ALA A 26 0.33 -4.87 -10.31
C ALA A 26 1.65 -5.26 -9.60
N VAL A 27 2.36 -4.30 -8.99
CA VAL A 27 3.59 -4.58 -8.22
C VAL A 27 3.25 -5.30 -6.92
N THR A 28 2.22 -4.86 -6.22
CA THR A 28 1.71 -5.46 -4.98
C THR A 28 1.18 -6.87 -5.25
N LEU A 29 0.40 -7.06 -6.33
CA LEU A 29 -0.06 -8.40 -6.72
C LEU A 29 1.12 -9.37 -6.98
N ARG A 30 2.17 -8.92 -7.67
CA ARG A 30 3.39 -9.73 -7.89
C ARG A 30 4.14 -9.99 -6.59
N ALA A 31 4.19 -9.03 -5.68
CA ALA A 31 4.83 -9.21 -4.39
C ALA A 31 4.10 -10.24 -3.53
N TRP A 32 2.77 -10.20 -3.52
CA TRP A 32 1.92 -11.18 -2.84
C TRP A 32 2.10 -12.60 -3.37
N GLU A 33 2.16 -12.76 -4.69
CA GLU A 33 2.52 -14.04 -5.34
C GLU A 33 3.90 -14.51 -4.89
N ARG A 34 4.95 -13.69 -5.10
CA ARG A 34 6.34 -14.11 -4.92
C ARG A 34 6.73 -14.37 -3.46
N ARG A 35 6.28 -13.49 -2.54
CA ARG A 35 6.76 -13.48 -1.15
C ARG A 35 5.88 -14.30 -0.21
N TYR A 36 4.58 -14.36 -0.49
CA TYR A 36 3.61 -14.96 0.43
C TYR A 36 2.80 -16.10 -0.22
N GLY A 37 2.86 -16.25 -1.56
CA GLY A 37 2.05 -17.23 -2.27
C GLY A 37 0.56 -16.99 -2.07
N LEU A 38 0.14 -15.74 -1.91
CA LEU A 38 -1.26 -15.40 -1.61
C LEU A 38 -2.16 -15.56 -2.83
N ILE A 39 -1.64 -15.38 -4.03
CA ILE A 39 -2.36 -15.54 -5.29
C ILE A 39 -1.41 -16.24 -6.24
N VAL A 40 -1.83 -17.38 -6.78
CA VAL A 40 -1.01 -18.21 -7.66
C VAL A 40 -1.62 -18.17 -9.06
N PRO A 41 -1.13 -17.29 -9.96
CA PRO A 41 -1.70 -17.17 -11.30
C PRO A 41 -1.40 -18.42 -12.15
N HIS A 42 -2.24 -18.65 -13.14
CA HIS A 42 -1.90 -19.53 -14.25
C HIS A 42 -0.79 -18.89 -15.09
N ARG A 43 0.15 -19.69 -15.61
CA ARG A 43 1.21 -19.21 -16.51
C ARG A 43 0.99 -19.77 -17.90
N THR A 44 1.01 -18.90 -18.91
CA THR A 44 1.01 -19.34 -20.31
C THR A 44 2.35 -19.97 -20.67
N ALA A 45 2.42 -20.68 -21.79
CA ALA A 45 3.69 -21.19 -22.35
C ALA A 45 4.75 -20.10 -22.58
N LYS A 46 4.31 -18.85 -22.82
CA LYS A 46 5.17 -17.66 -22.95
C LYS A 46 5.55 -17.01 -21.61
N GLY A 47 5.07 -17.56 -20.49
CA GLY A 47 5.37 -17.08 -19.12
C GLY A 47 4.48 -15.94 -18.62
N HIS A 48 3.44 -15.53 -19.36
CA HIS A 48 2.51 -14.49 -18.92
C HIS A 48 1.59 -14.99 -17.81
N ARG A 49 1.26 -14.12 -16.85
CA ARG A 49 0.35 -14.41 -15.73
C ARG A 49 -1.09 -14.17 -16.14
N LEU A 50 -1.93 -15.17 -15.92
CA LEU A 50 -3.37 -15.15 -16.12
C LEU A 50 -4.08 -15.43 -14.80
N TYR A 51 -5.17 -14.72 -14.56
CA TYR A 51 -5.95 -14.78 -13.33
C TYR A 51 -7.41 -15.08 -13.66
N SER A 52 -8.07 -15.97 -12.90
CA SER A 52 -9.50 -16.20 -12.99
C SER A 52 -10.28 -15.28 -12.06
N ASP A 53 -11.60 -15.30 -12.15
CA ASP A 53 -12.48 -14.59 -11.20
C ASP A 53 -12.26 -15.04 -9.74
N GLU A 54 -11.93 -16.31 -9.51
CA GLU A 54 -11.60 -16.79 -8.16
C GLU A 54 -10.38 -16.07 -7.58
N HIS A 55 -9.36 -15.78 -8.41
CA HIS A 55 -8.22 -14.98 -7.98
C HIS A 55 -8.64 -13.55 -7.63
N VAL A 56 -9.56 -12.95 -8.39
CA VAL A 56 -10.11 -11.62 -8.09
C VAL A 56 -10.84 -11.64 -6.75
N GLN A 57 -11.71 -12.63 -6.51
CA GLN A 57 -12.40 -12.79 -5.23
C GLN A 57 -11.42 -12.98 -4.07
N ARG A 58 -10.34 -13.75 -4.28
CA ARG A 58 -9.28 -13.93 -3.29
C ARG A 58 -8.56 -12.62 -2.98
N VAL A 59 -8.26 -11.78 -3.98
CA VAL A 59 -7.72 -10.42 -3.77
C VAL A 59 -8.66 -9.58 -2.90
N MET A 60 -9.97 -9.59 -3.20
CA MET A 60 -10.95 -8.83 -2.42
C MET A 60 -11.05 -9.32 -0.96
N LYS A 61 -10.95 -10.63 -0.73
CA LYS A 61 -10.87 -11.20 0.63
C LYS A 61 -9.61 -10.76 1.37
N ILE A 62 -8.45 -10.73 0.70
CA ILE A 62 -7.20 -10.19 1.25
C ILE A 62 -7.40 -8.73 1.67
N LEU A 63 -7.94 -7.89 0.77
CA LEU A 63 -8.19 -6.47 1.06
C LEU A 63 -9.07 -6.26 2.30
N THR A 64 -10.10 -7.08 2.45
CA THR A 64 -10.99 -7.02 3.62
C THR A 64 -10.22 -7.20 4.93
N TRP A 65 -9.28 -8.15 4.98
CA TRP A 65 -8.45 -8.37 6.16
C TRP A 65 -7.41 -7.28 6.37
N LEU A 66 -6.75 -6.84 5.30
CA LEU A 66 -5.75 -5.78 5.37
C LEU A 66 -6.36 -4.47 5.90
N ASN A 67 -7.57 -4.12 5.45
CA ASN A 67 -8.27 -2.93 5.91
C ASN A 67 -8.79 -3.05 7.36
N ARG A 68 -8.87 -4.27 7.91
CA ARG A 68 -9.12 -4.53 9.33
C ARG A 68 -7.84 -4.51 10.18
N GLY A 69 -6.69 -4.21 9.58
CA GLY A 69 -5.40 -4.14 10.28
C GLY A 69 -4.65 -5.45 10.36
N VAL A 70 -5.11 -6.53 9.72
CA VAL A 70 -4.29 -7.75 9.58
C VAL A 70 -3.12 -7.47 8.64
N SER A 71 -1.92 -7.92 8.99
CA SER A 71 -0.76 -7.75 8.11
C SER A 71 -0.75 -8.76 6.96
N VAL A 72 -0.02 -8.45 5.89
CA VAL A 72 0.08 -9.35 4.73
C VAL A 72 0.70 -10.70 5.08
N SER A 73 1.55 -10.76 6.11
CA SER A 73 2.22 -11.99 6.55
C SER A 73 1.26 -12.97 7.22
N GLN A 74 0.19 -12.45 7.84
CA GLN A 74 -0.79 -13.22 8.61
C GLN A 74 -2.02 -13.60 7.79
N VAL A 75 -2.32 -12.82 6.75
CA VAL A 75 -3.56 -12.94 5.97
C VAL A 75 -3.76 -14.34 5.37
N LYS A 76 -2.68 -15.04 5.01
CA LYS A 76 -2.75 -16.36 4.37
C LYS A 76 -3.51 -17.36 5.22
N GLY A 77 -3.13 -17.52 6.48
CA GLY A 77 -3.75 -18.47 7.40
C GLY A 77 -5.23 -18.17 7.64
N LEU A 78 -5.59 -16.89 7.76
CA LEU A 78 -6.99 -16.49 7.96
C LEU A 78 -7.89 -16.82 6.77
N ILE A 79 -7.36 -16.64 5.56
CA ILE A 79 -8.11 -16.90 4.33
C ILE A 79 -8.28 -18.39 4.10
N ASP A 80 -7.22 -19.18 4.32
CA ASP A 80 -7.18 -20.61 4.06
C ASP A 80 -7.96 -21.39 5.13
N ASP A 81 -7.94 -20.96 6.41
CA ASP A 81 -8.73 -21.56 7.50
C ASP A 81 -10.21 -21.10 7.51
N ASN A 82 -10.60 -20.25 6.55
CA ASN A 82 -11.93 -19.64 6.43
C ASN A 82 -12.47 -18.98 7.72
N ARG A 83 -11.59 -18.51 8.59
CA ARG A 83 -11.97 -17.82 9.84
C ARG A 83 -12.49 -16.43 9.50
N GLN A 84 -13.70 -16.08 9.91
CA GLN A 84 -14.33 -14.78 9.62
C GLN A 84 -14.12 -13.73 10.72
N ASP A 85 -13.87 -14.19 11.96
CA ASP A 85 -13.77 -13.37 13.17
C ASP A 85 -12.47 -13.64 13.93
N ALA A 86 -11.33 -13.36 13.30
CA ALA A 86 -10.05 -13.33 13.99
C ALA A 86 -9.70 -11.90 14.37
N LEU A 87 -9.41 -11.66 15.66
CA LEU A 87 -8.77 -10.42 16.08
C LEU A 87 -7.40 -10.31 15.39
N PRO A 88 -7.07 -9.17 14.76
CA PRO A 88 -5.80 -9.00 14.08
C PRO A 88 -4.65 -9.14 15.10
N PRO A 89 -3.67 -10.04 14.88
CA PRO A 89 -2.47 -10.04 15.70
C PRO A 89 -1.63 -8.79 15.34
N THR A 90 -1.59 -7.82 16.24
CA THR A 90 -1.17 -6.42 15.98
C THR A 90 0.31 -6.17 15.64
N ASN A 91 1.17 -7.19 15.57
CA ASN A 91 2.61 -6.96 15.73
C ASN A 91 3.33 -6.28 14.53
N ASP A 92 2.93 -6.55 13.28
CA ASP A 92 3.72 -6.09 12.12
C ASP A 92 3.57 -4.59 11.85
N TRP A 93 2.36 -4.04 12.04
CA TRP A 93 2.13 -2.60 11.86
C TRP A 93 2.81 -1.79 12.95
N ASP A 94 2.74 -2.26 14.20
CA ASP A 94 3.48 -1.67 15.32
C ASP A 94 4.99 -1.68 15.05
N ALA A 95 5.55 -2.80 14.60
CA ALA A 95 6.97 -2.90 14.27
C ALA A 95 7.38 -1.93 13.14
N LEU A 96 6.56 -1.80 12.09
CA LEU A 96 6.80 -0.83 11.01
C LEU A 96 6.75 0.61 11.52
N ARG A 97 5.75 0.96 12.34
CA ARG A 97 5.63 2.29 12.96
C ARG A 97 6.83 2.60 13.83
N GLN A 98 7.22 1.68 14.70
CA GLN A 98 8.36 1.87 15.59
C GLN A 98 9.66 2.06 14.80
N THR A 99 9.84 1.30 13.72
CA THR A 99 11.01 1.45 12.83
C THR A 99 11.03 2.85 12.19
N LEU A 100 9.88 3.34 11.72
CA LEU A 100 9.76 4.69 11.16
C LEU A 100 9.98 5.79 12.20
N LEU A 101 9.40 5.66 13.40
CA LEU A 101 9.61 6.60 14.50
C LEU A 101 11.09 6.74 14.88
N VAL A 102 11.81 5.62 14.95
CA VAL A 102 13.26 5.62 15.20
C VAL A 102 14.00 6.28 14.05
N ALA A 103 13.71 5.89 12.80
CA ALA A 103 14.35 6.45 11.62
C ALA A 103 14.15 7.98 11.49
N ILE A 104 12.94 8.47 11.81
CA ILE A 104 12.60 9.89 11.81
C ILE A 104 13.34 10.62 12.93
N GLY A 105 13.39 10.04 14.14
CA GLY A 105 14.16 10.59 15.26
C GLY A 105 15.66 10.68 14.99
N GLU A 106 16.19 9.76 14.19
CA GLU A 106 17.60 9.75 13.75
C GLU A 106 17.84 10.57 12.47
N LEU A 107 16.80 11.19 11.89
CA LEU A 107 16.84 11.91 10.61
C LEU A 107 17.39 11.04 9.46
N ALA A 108 17.16 9.73 9.54
CA ALA A 108 17.72 8.74 8.63
C ALA A 108 16.86 8.61 7.35
N GLU A 109 16.96 9.60 6.45
CA GLU A 109 16.14 9.69 5.22
C GLU A 109 16.06 8.39 4.44
N ARG A 110 17.21 7.75 4.19
CA ARG A 110 17.28 6.49 3.44
C ARG A 110 16.48 5.38 4.12
N ARG A 111 16.56 5.28 5.44
CA ARG A 111 15.84 4.25 6.20
C ARG A 111 14.34 4.50 6.17
N VAL A 112 13.90 5.76 6.29
CA VAL A 112 12.49 6.14 6.11
C VAL A 112 12.02 5.74 4.70
N ASP A 113 12.81 6.05 3.67
CA ASP A 113 12.46 5.76 2.29
C ASP A 113 12.37 4.27 1.99
N ASP A 114 13.34 3.48 2.46
CA ASP A 114 13.41 2.04 2.26
C ASP A 114 12.24 1.33 2.94
N VAL A 115 11.98 1.65 4.21
CA VAL A 115 10.86 1.06 4.98
C VAL A 115 9.53 1.42 4.33
N PHE A 116 9.35 2.68 3.92
CA PHE A 116 8.11 3.10 3.28
C PHE A 116 7.92 2.43 1.91
N ASN A 117 8.96 2.37 1.07
CA ASN A 117 8.88 1.73 -0.25
C ASN A 117 8.61 0.23 -0.13
N GLN A 118 9.23 -0.42 0.86
CA GLN A 118 8.95 -1.82 1.16
C GLN A 118 7.48 -2.02 1.52
N ALA A 119 6.94 -1.20 2.43
CA ALA A 119 5.53 -1.24 2.79
C ALA A 119 4.63 -0.99 1.57
N MET A 120 4.96 0.00 0.73
CA MET A 120 4.22 0.30 -0.50
C MET A 120 4.24 -0.82 -1.54
N SER A 121 5.29 -1.64 -1.57
CA SER A 121 5.33 -2.83 -2.42
C SER A 121 4.37 -3.92 -1.95
N LEU A 122 3.92 -3.88 -0.69
CA LEU A 122 3.14 -4.93 -0.04
C LEU A 122 1.69 -4.55 0.23
N TYR A 123 1.39 -3.26 0.32
CA TYR A 123 0.08 -2.79 0.74
C TYR A 123 -0.47 -1.75 -0.24
N PRO A 124 -1.78 -1.77 -0.52
CA PRO A 124 -2.42 -0.70 -1.29
C PRO A 124 -2.32 0.66 -0.59
N PRO A 125 -2.39 1.78 -1.34
CA PRO A 125 -2.31 3.13 -0.78
C PRO A 125 -3.27 3.38 0.38
N ARG A 126 -4.55 2.99 0.23
CA ARG A 126 -5.58 3.14 1.27
C ARG A 126 -5.18 2.45 2.58
N THR A 127 -4.80 1.18 2.51
CA THR A 127 -4.36 0.40 3.67
C THR A 127 -3.14 1.04 4.34
N LEU A 128 -2.18 1.54 3.57
CA LEU A 128 -1.01 2.24 4.15
C LEU A 128 -1.38 3.54 4.84
N CYS A 129 -2.29 4.32 4.25
CA CYS A 129 -2.79 5.53 4.90
C CYS A 129 -3.44 5.18 6.24
N GLU A 130 -4.39 4.26 6.23
CA GLU A 130 -5.23 3.93 7.39
C GLU A 130 -4.45 3.18 8.50
N GLN A 131 -3.61 2.21 8.13
CA GLN A 131 -2.96 1.31 9.10
C GLN A 131 -1.54 1.76 9.50
N LEU A 132 -0.88 2.62 8.71
CA LEU A 132 0.51 3.04 8.95
C LEU A 132 0.67 4.55 9.10
N LEU A 133 0.33 5.34 8.07
CA LEU A 133 0.68 6.76 8.03
C LEU A 133 -0.16 7.61 8.99
N LEU A 134 -1.48 7.41 9.05
CA LEU A 134 -2.34 8.18 9.96
C LEU A 134 -1.99 7.91 11.43
N PRO A 135 -1.81 6.65 11.89
CA PRO A 135 -1.36 6.41 13.26
C PRO A 135 0.07 6.95 13.52
N LEU A 136 0.99 6.80 12.56
CA LEU A 136 2.35 7.35 12.68
C LEU A 136 2.35 8.87 12.85
N LEU A 137 1.53 9.59 12.07
CA LEU A 137 1.38 11.04 12.18
C LEU A 137 0.86 11.44 13.56
N ALA A 138 -0.18 10.75 14.06
CA ALA A 138 -0.72 11.01 15.40
C ALA A 138 0.33 10.78 16.50
N GLU A 139 1.12 9.71 16.41
CA GLU A 139 2.21 9.41 17.36
C GLU A 139 3.33 10.46 17.30
N LEU A 140 3.71 10.91 16.09
CA LEU A 140 4.70 11.97 15.89
C LEU A 140 4.21 13.31 16.44
N GLU A 141 2.95 13.67 16.19
CA GLU A 141 2.34 14.90 16.71
C GLU A 141 2.38 14.93 18.24
N GLN A 142 2.01 13.82 18.90
CA GLN A 142 2.11 13.68 20.35
C GLN A 142 3.57 13.78 20.82
N ARG A 143 4.49 13.06 20.17
CA ARG A 143 5.93 13.05 20.50
C ARG A 143 6.58 14.43 20.37
N TRP A 144 6.11 15.25 19.44
CA TRP A 144 6.66 16.58 19.18
C TRP A 144 6.17 17.64 20.16
N GLN A 145 5.09 17.39 20.91
CA GLN A 145 4.59 18.34 21.91
C GLN A 145 5.61 18.53 23.04
N GLY A 146 6.10 19.77 23.21
CA GLY A 146 6.98 20.15 24.32
C GLY A 146 8.40 19.58 24.28
N LYS A 147 8.81 18.89 23.20
CA LYS A 147 10.12 18.24 23.10
C LYS A 147 11.15 19.11 22.38
N PHE A 148 12.31 19.29 22.99
CA PHE A 148 13.46 19.93 22.34
C PHE A 148 13.89 19.14 21.09
N GLY A 149 14.10 19.83 19.96
CA GLY A 149 14.44 19.21 18.68
C GLY A 149 13.25 18.70 17.85
N ALA A 150 12.02 18.76 18.36
CA ALA A 150 10.81 18.33 17.64
C ALA A 150 10.62 19.04 16.29
N GLN A 151 10.99 20.32 16.21
CA GLN A 151 10.89 21.08 14.95
C GLN A 151 11.80 20.52 13.85
N LEU A 152 12.96 19.97 14.21
CA LEU A 152 13.88 19.36 13.25
C LEU A 152 13.32 18.04 12.71
N GLU A 153 12.88 17.14 13.60
CA GLU A 153 12.20 15.90 13.21
C GLU A 153 10.96 16.18 12.32
N ARG A 154 10.13 17.17 12.70
CA ARG A 154 8.94 17.59 11.94
C ARG A 154 9.29 18.11 10.55
N THR A 155 10.23 19.05 10.48
CA THR A 155 10.64 19.66 9.20
C THR A 155 11.24 18.61 8.27
N PHE A 156 12.08 17.72 8.81
CA PHE A 156 12.64 16.59 8.09
C PHE A 156 11.56 15.68 7.52
N PHE A 157 10.65 15.18 8.37
CA PHE A 157 9.64 14.23 7.93
C PHE A 157 8.65 14.84 6.94
N TYR A 158 8.20 16.07 7.18
CA TYR A 158 7.29 16.76 6.28
C TYR A 158 7.94 17.09 4.93
N SER A 159 9.23 17.46 4.92
CA SER A 159 9.98 17.65 3.68
C SER A 159 10.10 16.35 2.88
N TRP A 160 10.36 15.23 3.56
CA TRP A 160 10.39 13.91 2.94
C TRP A 160 9.01 13.51 2.38
N LEU A 161 7.93 13.68 3.14
CA LEU A 161 6.55 13.42 2.70
C LEU A 161 6.20 14.22 1.44
N ARG A 162 6.54 15.53 1.42
CA ARG A 162 6.33 16.40 0.26
C ARG A 162 7.00 15.86 -0.99
N SER A 163 8.27 15.50 -0.89
CA SER A 163 9.05 14.96 -2.01
C SER A 163 8.48 13.62 -2.47
N LYS A 164 8.11 12.76 -1.52
CA LYS A 164 7.61 11.41 -1.79
C LYS A 164 6.26 11.42 -2.48
N PHE A 165 5.30 12.20 -1.98
CA PHE A 165 3.97 12.28 -2.56
C PHE A 165 3.92 13.22 -3.77
N GLY A 166 4.71 14.30 -3.80
CA GLY A 166 4.80 15.18 -4.96
C GLY A 166 5.16 14.44 -6.24
N ALA A 167 6.20 13.61 -6.21
CA ALA A 167 6.57 12.80 -7.38
C ALA A 167 5.45 11.84 -7.80
N ARG A 168 4.79 11.18 -6.84
CA ARG A 168 3.73 10.20 -7.13
C ARG A 168 2.46 10.84 -7.67
N ILE A 169 1.97 11.89 -7.03
CA ILE A 169 0.78 12.63 -7.48
C ILE A 169 1.04 13.18 -8.89
N TYR A 170 2.22 13.74 -9.15
CA TYR A 170 2.60 14.20 -10.48
C TYR A 170 2.49 13.07 -11.54
N HIS A 171 3.04 11.90 -11.26
CA HIS A 171 2.98 10.78 -12.21
C HIS A 171 1.57 10.16 -12.34
N ASN A 172 0.82 10.07 -11.24
CA ASN A 172 -0.55 9.54 -11.23
C ASN A 172 -1.48 10.47 -12.02
N ASN A 173 -1.41 11.78 -11.80
CA ASN A 173 -2.28 12.76 -12.47
C ASN A 173 -2.13 12.73 -14.00
N ARG A 174 -0.95 12.38 -14.52
CA ARG A 174 -0.74 12.24 -15.98
C ARG A 174 -1.43 11.03 -16.60
N GLN A 175 -1.90 10.09 -15.79
CA GLN A 175 -2.62 8.90 -16.23
C GLN A 175 -4.14 9.04 -16.07
N LEU A 176 -4.60 10.12 -15.42
CA LEU A 176 -6.01 10.39 -15.19
C LEU A 176 -6.55 11.33 -16.27
N ASN A 177 -7.77 11.07 -16.73
CA ASN A 177 -8.45 11.86 -17.76
C ASN A 177 -9.71 12.56 -17.23
N GLY A 178 -9.88 12.64 -15.90
CA GLY A 178 -11.05 13.24 -15.25
C GLY A 178 -10.95 14.76 -15.10
N SER A 179 -12.02 15.37 -14.58
CA SER A 179 -12.02 16.78 -14.23
C SER A 179 -10.96 17.08 -13.15
N PRO A 180 -10.18 18.16 -13.29
CA PRO A 180 -9.17 18.51 -12.30
C PRO A 180 -9.82 18.92 -10.98
N LEU A 181 -9.22 18.50 -9.86
CA LEU A 181 -9.57 18.92 -8.51
C LEU A 181 -8.45 19.77 -7.93
N LEU A 182 -8.79 20.93 -7.37
CA LEU A 182 -7.85 21.80 -6.67
C LEU A 182 -7.96 21.55 -5.16
N LEU A 183 -6.85 21.15 -4.56
CA LEU A 183 -6.70 21.01 -3.11
C LEU A 183 -5.88 22.19 -2.58
N VAL A 184 -6.39 22.89 -1.57
CA VAL A 184 -5.75 24.07 -0.99
C VAL A 184 -5.49 23.85 0.48
N ASN A 185 -4.24 24.06 0.90
CA ASN A 185 -3.88 24.11 2.31
C ASN A 185 -4.24 25.49 2.88
N GLN A 186 -5.07 25.53 3.91
CA GLN A 186 -5.50 26.76 4.61
C GLN A 186 -4.84 26.92 5.99
N SER A 187 -3.89 26.06 6.34
CA SER A 187 -3.12 26.17 7.59
C SER A 187 -1.90 27.07 7.41
N ASP A 188 -1.31 27.45 8.54
CA ASP A 188 -0.01 28.13 8.59
C ASP A 188 1.18 27.16 8.40
N LEU A 189 0.93 25.85 8.31
CA LEU A 189 1.98 24.87 8.10
C LEU A 189 2.36 24.84 6.60
N PRO A 190 3.67 24.82 6.26
CA PRO A 190 4.13 24.74 4.87
C PRO A 190 3.73 23.42 4.19
N LEU A 191 3.39 22.40 4.98
CA LEU A 191 2.81 21.14 4.52
C LEU A 191 1.81 20.62 5.54
N GLU A 192 0.60 20.34 5.08
CA GLU A 192 -0.43 19.60 5.82
C GLU A 192 -0.45 18.12 5.39
N PRO A 193 0.10 17.19 6.18
CA PRO A 193 0.23 15.78 5.78
C PRO A 193 -1.10 15.18 5.33
N HIS A 194 -2.19 15.46 6.05
CA HIS A 194 -3.51 14.94 5.73
C HIS A 194 -4.01 15.37 4.34
N LEU A 195 -3.71 16.58 3.90
CA LEU A 195 -4.06 17.05 2.56
C LEU A 195 -3.31 16.28 1.47
N TRP A 196 -2.03 15.98 1.69
CA TRP A 196 -1.21 15.20 0.77
C TRP A 196 -1.62 13.72 0.73
N LEU A 197 -2.03 13.15 1.87
CA LEU A 197 -2.61 11.80 1.92
C LEU A 197 -3.93 11.74 1.16
N ALA A 198 -4.79 12.75 1.31
CA ALA A 198 -6.04 12.86 0.54
C ALA A 198 -5.78 12.99 -0.96
N ALA A 199 -4.74 13.74 -1.37
CA ALA A 199 -4.36 13.88 -2.77
C ALA A 199 -3.75 12.61 -3.39
N TRP A 200 -3.23 11.69 -2.56
CA TRP A 200 -2.62 10.45 -3.03
C TRP A 200 -3.63 9.31 -3.24
N LEU A 201 -4.75 9.33 -2.51
CA LEU A 201 -5.82 8.32 -2.59
C LEU A 201 -6.78 8.57 -3.75
#